data_AF-A0A1D6MZL6-F1
#
_entry.id   AF-A0A1D6MZL6-F1
#
_cell.length_a   1.000
_cell.length_b   1.000
_cell.length_c   1.000
_cell.angle_alpha   90.00
_cell.angle_beta   90.00
_cell.angle_gamma   90.00
#
_symmetry.space_group_name_H-M   'P 1'
#
loop_
_entity.id
_entity.type
_entity.pdbx_description
1 polymer ?
#
loop_
_entity_poly.entity_id
_entity_poly.type
_entity_poly.pdbx_seq_one_letter_code
_entity_poly.pdbx_strand_id
1 'polypeptide(L)'
;MNDTGTLLLSGGTEKVVRVWDPRTGSKNMKLRGHTDNIRALLVDSTGRYCLSGSSDSMIRLWDLGQQRCVHSYAVHTDSVWALATTHSFGHVYSGGRDQSVYLTDLSTRESVLLCTNECPILQLSLQDDTIWVATTDSSVYGWPAEGLTPQKVFQKGGSFLAGNLSFSRARASLEGSAPVPVYKEPSFVVPGVPAIVQHEIMNNRRHVLTKDTTGSVKLWEITRGAVIEDFGKVSFEDKKKELFEMVSIPAWFTMDARLGCLSVHLDTPQCFSAEIYAVDLNVSGAQEDLKINLAHDTLCGLLVHWSKRKQKSSSHGLPNGDSSIGKDVPSKDSHRSRTEVDDTTENHTTHVLPSFEFSTVSPPSIITEGSSGGPWRKRITDLDGTEGDLPWWCVDCVTHNRYPKENTKCGFYLHPAEGSPAPNITQGKLSAPRILRIHKVANYVVEKLVLDKPLDGGSDSTFVMGLSSAQSQLSQLDSSSRLGLKPWQKTKPCIEVLCNNQVLSPDMSLATVRTYIWKKPEDLILHYRVVQSR
;
A
#
# COMPACT_ATOMS: atom_id res chain seq x y z
N MET A 1 -18.71 14.76 -27.67
CA MET A 1 -19.98 14.72 -28.45
C MET A 1 -20.56 16.13 -28.39
N ASN A 2 -21.26 16.59 -29.43
CA ASN A 2 -21.96 17.88 -29.36
C ASN A 2 -23.26 17.78 -28.54
N ASP A 3 -23.84 18.93 -28.18
CA ASP A 3 -25.01 19.01 -27.29
C ASP A 3 -26.25 18.26 -27.82
N THR A 4 -26.42 18.20 -29.15
CA THR A 4 -27.55 17.49 -29.79
C THR A 4 -27.30 15.98 -29.98
N GLY A 5 -26.09 15.50 -29.66
CA GLY A 5 -25.71 14.10 -29.81
C GLY A 5 -25.67 13.61 -31.27
N THR A 6 -25.47 14.51 -32.23
CA THR A 6 -25.40 14.19 -33.67
C THR A 6 -23.98 14.00 -34.16
N LEU A 7 -22.99 14.50 -33.41
CA LEU A 7 -21.59 14.43 -33.76
C LEU A 7 -20.76 13.91 -32.59
N LEU A 8 -20.01 12.84 -32.85
CA LEU A 8 -18.95 12.35 -31.99
C LEU A 8 -17.61 12.67 -32.65
N LEU A 9 -16.73 13.30 -31.90
CA LEU A 9 -15.37 13.64 -32.33
C LEU A 9 -14.38 12.84 -31.49
N SER A 10 -13.28 12.42 -32.10
CA SER A 10 -12.14 11.89 -31.37
C SER A 10 -10.83 12.42 -31.95
N GLY A 11 -9.85 12.52 -31.06
CA GLY A 11 -8.49 12.92 -31.33
C GLY A 11 -7.59 12.10 -30.41
N GLY A 12 -6.39 11.80 -30.89
CA GLY A 12 -5.44 10.98 -30.15
C GLY A 12 -4.11 10.88 -30.89
N THR A 13 -3.39 9.78 -30.66
CA THR A 13 -2.04 9.56 -31.18
C THR A 13 -1.98 9.38 -32.70
N GLU A 14 -3.11 9.16 -33.36
CA GLU A 14 -3.23 9.17 -34.82
C GLU A 14 -3.08 10.58 -35.44
N LYS A 15 -3.09 11.65 -34.61
CA LYS A 15 -2.87 13.05 -35.03
C LYS A 15 -3.94 13.60 -35.97
N VAL A 16 -5.08 12.92 -36.05
CA VAL A 16 -6.22 13.21 -36.93
C VAL A 16 -7.47 13.35 -36.09
N VAL A 17 -8.29 14.35 -36.38
CA VAL A 17 -9.64 14.43 -35.80
C VAL A 17 -10.56 13.56 -36.65
N ARG A 18 -11.20 12.59 -36.01
CA ARG A 18 -12.20 11.74 -36.64
C ARG A 18 -13.60 12.16 -36.18
N VAL A 19 -14.56 12.06 -37.09
CA VAL A 19 -15.94 12.48 -36.86
C VAL A 19 -16.88 11.33 -37.22
N TRP A 20 -17.84 11.07 -36.34
CA TRP A 20 -18.87 10.07 -36.52
C TRP A 20 -20.24 10.66 -36.22
N ASP A 21 -21.25 10.07 -36.85
CA ASP A 21 -22.61 10.13 -36.32
C ASP A 21 -22.80 8.96 -35.35
N PRO A 22 -22.94 9.23 -34.03
CA PRO A 22 -23.08 8.18 -33.03
C PRO A 22 -24.40 7.42 -33.12
N ARG A 23 -25.43 7.98 -33.78
CA ARG A 23 -26.74 7.33 -33.92
C ARG A 23 -26.72 6.24 -34.97
N THR A 24 -26.04 6.49 -36.09
CA THR A 24 -25.93 5.53 -37.20
C THR A 24 -24.65 4.69 -37.14
N GLY A 25 -23.65 5.11 -36.36
CA GLY A 25 -22.32 4.51 -36.36
C GLY A 25 -21.48 4.86 -37.60
N SER A 26 -21.98 5.75 -38.46
CA SER A 26 -21.33 6.10 -39.73
C SER A 26 -20.10 6.99 -39.50
N LYS A 27 -19.03 6.68 -40.24
CA LYS A 27 -17.80 7.48 -40.28
C LYS A 27 -18.00 8.64 -41.24
N ASN A 28 -18.02 9.87 -40.75
CA ASN A 28 -18.35 11.05 -41.56
C ASN A 28 -17.10 11.64 -42.23
N MET A 29 -16.01 11.88 -41.49
CA MET A 29 -14.82 12.53 -42.07
C MET A 29 -13.54 12.33 -41.23
N LYS A 30 -12.39 12.68 -41.83
CA LYS A 30 -11.05 12.68 -41.22
C LYS A 30 -10.36 14.01 -41.49
N LEU A 31 -10.03 14.75 -40.44
CA LEU A 31 -9.39 16.06 -40.54
C LEU A 31 -7.90 15.95 -40.19
N ARG A 32 -7.04 16.15 -41.19
CA ARG A 32 -5.58 16.07 -41.06
C ARG A 32 -4.99 17.46 -40.90
N GLY A 33 -3.98 17.59 -40.03
CA GLY A 33 -3.20 18.82 -39.92
C GLY A 33 -2.33 18.91 -38.66
N HIS A 34 -2.74 18.29 -37.56
CA HIS A 34 -1.86 18.18 -36.38
C HIS A 34 -0.65 17.29 -36.66
N THR A 35 0.48 17.61 -36.03
CA THR A 35 1.74 16.87 -36.18
C THR A 35 2.07 16.01 -34.96
N ASP A 36 1.24 16.06 -33.92
CA ASP A 36 1.35 15.25 -32.71
C ASP A 36 -0.04 14.91 -32.11
N ASN A 37 -0.03 14.24 -30.95
CA ASN A 37 -1.19 13.73 -30.24
C ASN A 37 -2.20 14.84 -29.89
N ILE A 38 -3.46 14.63 -30.25
CA ILE A 38 -4.56 15.54 -29.93
C ILE A 38 -5.08 15.20 -28.54
N ARG A 39 -5.08 16.17 -27.63
CA ARG A 39 -5.41 15.96 -26.21
C ARG A 39 -6.69 16.66 -25.76
N ALA A 40 -7.08 17.73 -26.45
CA ALA A 40 -8.32 18.45 -26.17
C ALA A 40 -9.14 18.60 -27.45
N LEU A 41 -10.46 18.48 -27.32
CA LEU A 41 -11.42 18.70 -28.38
C LEU A 41 -12.64 19.42 -27.82
N LEU A 42 -13.11 20.43 -28.54
CA LEU A 42 -14.38 21.12 -28.29
C LEU A 42 -15.14 21.23 -29.61
N VAL A 43 -16.47 21.21 -29.52
CA VAL A 43 -17.36 21.39 -30.67
C VAL A 43 -18.36 22.48 -30.33
N ASP A 44 -18.69 23.31 -31.29
CA ASP A 44 -19.69 24.35 -31.10
C ASP A 44 -21.11 23.74 -31.01
N SER A 45 -22.06 24.50 -30.46
CA SER A 45 -23.44 24.05 -30.29
C SER A 45 -24.13 23.75 -31.61
N THR A 46 -23.72 24.41 -32.71
CA THR A 46 -24.27 24.16 -34.05
C THR A 46 -23.71 22.88 -34.70
N GLY A 47 -22.58 22.36 -34.20
CA GLY A 47 -21.87 21.25 -34.82
C GLY A 47 -21.17 21.60 -36.13
N ARG A 48 -20.96 22.89 -36.42
CA ARG A 48 -20.25 23.36 -37.61
C ARG A 48 -18.75 23.46 -37.39
N TYR A 49 -18.33 23.85 -36.18
CA TYR A 49 -16.95 24.13 -35.86
C TYR A 49 -16.42 23.22 -34.75
N CYS A 50 -15.15 22.88 -34.86
CA CYS A 50 -14.42 22.11 -33.85
C CYS A 50 -13.12 22.83 -33.52
N LEU A 51 -12.77 22.88 -32.24
CA LEU A 51 -11.44 23.25 -31.77
C LEU A 51 -10.69 22.02 -31.31
N SER A 52 -9.39 21.96 -31.58
CA SER A 52 -8.51 20.91 -31.10
C SER A 52 -7.20 21.47 -30.55
N GLY A 53 -6.77 20.97 -29.39
CA GLY A 53 -5.49 21.26 -28.76
C GLY A 53 -4.59 20.04 -28.79
N SER A 54 -3.33 20.23 -29.15
CA SER A 54 -2.40 19.14 -29.44
C SER A 54 -1.05 19.29 -28.74
N SER A 55 -0.36 18.16 -28.57
CA SER A 55 1.04 18.10 -28.15
C SER A 55 1.99 18.83 -29.11
N ASP A 56 1.55 19.16 -30.33
CA ASP A 56 2.33 19.97 -31.28
C ASP A 56 2.36 21.47 -30.95
N SER A 57 1.90 21.85 -29.75
CA SER A 57 1.77 23.23 -29.23
C SER A 57 0.75 24.11 -29.95
N MET A 58 -0.05 23.56 -30.87
CA MET A 58 -1.03 24.32 -31.63
C MET A 58 -2.46 24.05 -31.18
N ILE A 59 -3.28 25.10 -31.31
CA ILE A 59 -4.73 25.00 -31.30
C ILE A 59 -5.22 25.14 -32.75
N ARG A 60 -6.17 24.32 -33.18
CA ARG A 60 -6.73 24.39 -34.54
C ARG A 60 -8.23 24.55 -34.49
N LEU A 61 -8.75 25.47 -35.31
CA LEU A 61 -10.16 25.63 -35.61
C LEU A 61 -10.47 24.94 -36.95
N TRP A 62 -11.42 24.02 -36.92
CA TRP A 62 -11.88 23.25 -38.07
C TRP A 62 -13.30 23.64 -38.42
N ASP A 63 -13.58 23.78 -39.73
CA ASP A 63 -14.94 23.84 -40.25
C ASP A 63 -15.30 22.44 -40.73
N LEU A 64 -16.27 21.82 -40.07
CA LEU A 64 -16.74 20.46 -40.36
C LEU A 64 -17.53 20.38 -41.66
N GLY A 65 -18.20 21.47 -42.07
CA GLY A 65 -18.88 21.54 -43.37
C GLY A 65 -17.90 21.61 -44.54
N GLN A 66 -16.82 22.38 -44.38
CA GLN A 66 -15.75 22.49 -45.39
C GLN A 66 -14.68 21.38 -45.27
N GLN A 67 -14.73 20.58 -44.20
CA GLN A 67 -13.78 19.50 -43.91
C GLN A 67 -12.31 19.93 -43.91
N ARG A 68 -12.02 21.14 -43.42
CA ARG A 68 -10.65 21.69 -43.42
C ARG A 68 -10.34 22.49 -42.16
N CYS A 69 -9.04 22.64 -41.91
CA CYS A 69 -8.54 23.60 -40.93
C CYS A 69 -8.79 25.01 -41.45
N VAL A 70 -9.48 25.84 -40.67
CA VAL A 70 -9.70 27.25 -40.97
C VAL A 70 -8.54 28.06 -40.45
N HIS A 71 -8.23 27.93 -39.15
CA HIS A 71 -7.18 28.68 -38.45
C HIS A 71 -6.33 27.77 -37.56
N SER A 72 -5.11 28.19 -37.32
CA SER A 72 -4.16 27.55 -36.41
C SER A 72 -3.57 28.64 -35.52
N TYR A 73 -3.60 28.44 -34.21
CA TYR A 73 -3.18 29.41 -33.20
C TYR A 73 -1.94 28.87 -32.47
N ALA A 74 -0.79 29.48 -32.74
CA ALA A 74 0.48 29.22 -32.06
C ALA A 74 0.63 30.18 -30.87
N VAL A 75 0.09 29.79 -29.71
CA VAL A 75 0.12 30.61 -28.48
C VAL A 75 0.96 29.97 -27.36
N HIS A 76 0.99 28.64 -27.31
CA HIS A 76 1.75 27.89 -26.31
C HIS A 76 3.17 27.59 -26.79
N THR A 77 4.13 27.48 -25.86
CA THR A 77 5.50 27.03 -26.19
C THR A 77 5.70 25.53 -26.07
N ASP A 78 4.69 24.84 -25.54
CA ASP A 78 4.68 23.40 -25.33
C ASP A 78 3.25 22.87 -25.55
N SER A 79 3.06 21.57 -25.32
CA SER A 79 1.84 20.81 -25.57
C SER A 79 0.59 21.45 -24.95
N VAL A 80 -0.49 21.56 -25.74
CA VAL A 80 -1.82 22.01 -25.28
C VAL A 80 -2.63 20.79 -24.86
N TRP A 81 -3.10 20.78 -23.61
CA TRP A 81 -3.79 19.63 -23.01
C TRP A 81 -5.25 19.88 -22.72
N ALA A 82 -5.62 21.14 -22.49
CA ALA A 82 -6.95 21.55 -22.08
C ALA A 82 -7.43 22.74 -22.90
N LEU A 83 -8.73 22.73 -23.21
CA LEU A 83 -9.43 23.83 -23.83
C LEU A 83 -10.75 24.07 -23.08
N ALA A 84 -11.19 25.31 -23.00
CA ALA A 84 -12.56 25.70 -22.66
C ALA A 84 -13.00 26.84 -23.59
N THR A 85 -14.30 27.01 -23.82
CA THR A 85 -14.81 28.09 -24.68
C THR A 85 -15.90 28.88 -23.98
N THR A 86 -16.09 30.13 -24.40
CA THR A 86 -17.30 30.87 -24.06
C THR A 86 -18.53 30.22 -24.71
N HIS A 87 -19.73 30.48 -24.17
CA HIS A 87 -20.99 29.96 -24.75
C HIS A 87 -21.20 30.38 -26.21
N SER A 88 -20.69 31.55 -26.60
CA SER A 88 -20.75 32.06 -27.97
C SER A 88 -19.79 31.36 -28.94
N PHE A 89 -18.88 30.50 -28.46
CA PHE A 89 -17.80 29.90 -29.23
C PHE A 89 -16.95 30.93 -29.98
N GLY A 90 -16.88 32.17 -29.48
CA GLY A 90 -16.07 33.25 -30.06
C GLY A 90 -14.67 33.34 -29.46
N HIS A 91 -14.49 32.82 -28.24
CA HIS A 91 -13.24 32.85 -27.51
C HIS A 91 -12.90 31.48 -26.95
N VAL A 92 -11.61 31.17 -26.91
CA VAL A 92 -11.07 29.93 -26.35
C VAL A 92 -10.08 30.24 -25.23
N TYR A 93 -10.25 29.54 -24.11
CA TYR A 93 -9.25 29.41 -23.06
C TYR A 93 -8.43 28.16 -23.33
N SER A 94 -7.11 28.25 -23.24
CA SER A 94 -6.22 27.12 -23.51
C SER A 94 -5.12 27.01 -22.47
N GLY A 95 -4.77 25.77 -22.13
CA GLY A 95 -3.77 25.44 -21.11
C GLY A 95 -3.08 24.12 -21.40
N GLY A 96 -1.86 23.97 -20.89
CA GLY A 96 -1.14 22.70 -21.02
C GLY A 96 0.18 22.66 -20.28
N ARG A 97 1.19 22.07 -20.94
CA ARG A 97 2.48 21.75 -20.34
C ARG A 97 3.31 22.97 -19.97
N ASP A 98 3.12 24.08 -20.67
CA ASP A 98 3.81 25.35 -20.40
C ASP A 98 3.18 26.16 -19.24
N GLN A 99 2.24 25.56 -18.50
CA GLN A 99 1.66 26.08 -17.25
C GLN A 99 0.85 27.38 -17.40
N SER A 100 0.74 27.88 -18.63
CA SER A 100 0.12 29.16 -18.94
C SER A 100 -1.33 28.95 -19.37
N VAL A 101 -2.22 29.84 -18.95
CA VAL A 101 -3.59 29.94 -19.49
C VAL A 101 -3.65 31.13 -20.42
N TYR A 102 -4.00 30.89 -21.68
CA TYR A 102 -4.27 31.97 -22.65
C TYR A 102 -5.76 32.08 -22.90
N LEU A 103 -6.21 33.31 -23.18
CA LEU A 103 -7.51 33.60 -23.77
C LEU A 103 -7.29 34.12 -25.18
N THR A 104 -7.88 33.48 -26.16
CA THR A 104 -7.74 33.80 -27.59
C THR A 104 -9.09 34.10 -28.21
N ASP A 105 -9.21 35.25 -28.86
CA ASP A 105 -10.34 35.58 -29.75
C ASP A 105 -10.15 34.82 -31.07
N LEU A 106 -11.14 34.00 -31.44
CA LEU A 106 -11.04 33.12 -32.60
C LEU A 106 -11.16 33.88 -33.92
N SER A 107 -11.78 35.07 -33.91
CA SER A 107 -12.04 35.92 -35.08
C SER A 107 -10.87 36.86 -35.37
N THR A 108 -10.38 37.57 -34.37
CA THR A 108 -9.26 38.52 -34.51
C THR A 108 -7.91 37.82 -34.42
N ARG A 109 -7.89 36.61 -33.83
CA ARG A 109 -6.68 35.84 -33.47
C ARG A 109 -5.81 36.52 -32.43
N GLU A 110 -6.32 37.56 -31.77
CA GLU A 110 -5.63 38.16 -30.65
C GLU A 110 -5.69 37.23 -29.44
N SER A 111 -4.58 37.18 -28.70
CA SER A 111 -4.42 36.34 -27.51
C SER A 111 -3.83 37.15 -26.38
N VAL A 112 -4.23 36.82 -25.16
CA VAL A 112 -3.72 37.44 -23.93
C VAL A 112 -3.34 36.34 -22.95
N LEU A 113 -2.24 36.53 -22.23
CA LEU A 113 -1.84 35.64 -21.14
C LEU A 113 -2.68 35.95 -19.90
N LEU A 114 -3.58 35.05 -19.54
CA LEU A 114 -4.49 35.25 -18.42
C LEU A 114 -3.76 35.07 -17.08
N CYS A 115 -3.08 33.94 -16.92
CA CYS A 115 -2.32 33.57 -15.73
C CYS A 115 -1.24 32.54 -16.05
N THR A 116 -0.26 32.42 -15.16
CA THR A 116 0.74 31.34 -15.17
C THR A 116 0.65 30.59 -13.85
N ASN A 117 0.47 29.27 -13.91
CA ASN A 117 0.40 28.38 -12.74
C ASN A 117 1.79 27.80 -12.43
N GLU A 118 1.94 27.20 -11.25
CA GLU A 118 3.20 26.53 -10.86
C GLU A 118 3.33 25.12 -11.47
N CYS A 119 2.19 24.51 -11.83
CA CYS A 119 2.11 23.14 -12.33
C CYS A 119 1.46 23.08 -13.72
N PRO A 120 1.82 22.08 -14.56
CA PRO A 120 1.16 21.83 -15.83
C PRO A 120 -0.36 21.69 -15.72
N ILE A 121 -1.08 22.29 -16.66
CA ILE A 121 -2.54 22.34 -16.67
C ILE A 121 -3.10 21.08 -17.34
N LEU A 122 -3.94 20.34 -16.62
CA LEU A 122 -4.55 19.11 -17.11
C LEU A 122 -5.94 19.36 -17.70
N GLN A 123 -6.74 20.23 -17.08
CA GLN A 123 -8.12 20.49 -17.51
C GLN A 123 -8.54 21.92 -17.17
N LEU A 124 -9.41 22.47 -18.00
CA LEU A 124 -10.01 23.80 -17.86
C LEU A 124 -11.53 23.66 -17.87
N SER A 125 -12.21 24.45 -17.05
CA SER A 125 -13.67 24.54 -17.06
C SER A 125 -14.11 25.97 -16.79
N LEU A 126 -14.82 26.57 -17.75
CA LEU A 126 -15.40 27.89 -17.61
C LEU A 126 -16.75 27.75 -16.92
N GLN A 127 -16.92 28.44 -15.80
CA GLN A 127 -18.19 28.56 -15.09
C GLN A 127 -18.41 30.03 -14.77
N ASP A 128 -19.45 30.60 -15.36
CA ASP A 128 -19.79 32.02 -15.24
C ASP A 128 -18.57 32.91 -15.60
N ASP A 129 -18.12 33.74 -14.67
CA ASP A 129 -16.96 34.61 -14.83
C ASP A 129 -15.66 34.02 -14.26
N THR A 130 -15.62 32.71 -13.99
CA THR A 130 -14.45 32.02 -13.44
C THR A 130 -13.99 30.89 -14.36
N ILE A 131 -12.70 30.85 -14.66
CA ILE A 131 -12.05 29.69 -15.28
C ILE A 131 -11.38 28.85 -14.19
N TRP A 132 -11.92 27.65 -13.97
CA TRP A 132 -11.33 26.66 -13.08
C TRP A 132 -10.22 25.90 -13.80
N VAL A 133 -9.08 25.81 -13.13
CA VAL A 133 -7.84 25.23 -13.65
C VAL A 133 -7.45 24.06 -12.75
N ALA A 134 -7.53 22.85 -13.29
CA ALA A 134 -6.99 21.65 -12.67
C ALA A 134 -5.57 21.40 -13.21
N THR A 135 -4.61 21.20 -12.31
CA THR A 135 -3.20 21.00 -12.65
C THR A 135 -2.74 19.61 -12.21
N THR A 136 -1.44 19.31 -12.35
CA THR A 136 -0.85 18.11 -11.73
C THR A 136 -0.74 18.19 -10.20
N ASP A 137 -0.92 19.38 -9.61
CA ASP A 137 -1.10 19.52 -8.17
C ASP A 137 -2.52 19.09 -7.76
N SER A 138 -2.66 18.74 -6.48
CA SER A 138 -3.91 18.35 -5.85
C SER A 138 -4.92 19.50 -5.69
N SER A 139 -4.46 20.74 -5.68
CA SER A 139 -5.32 21.93 -5.55
C SER A 139 -5.90 22.37 -6.89
N VAL A 140 -7.09 22.97 -6.85
CA VAL A 140 -7.77 23.51 -8.04
C VAL A 140 -7.93 25.02 -7.89
N TYR A 141 -7.59 25.75 -8.95
CA TYR A 141 -7.47 27.22 -8.92
C TYR A 141 -8.55 27.86 -9.80
N GLY A 142 -9.31 28.80 -9.25
CA GLY A 142 -10.31 29.58 -9.96
C GLY A 142 -9.77 30.97 -10.29
N TRP A 143 -9.67 31.29 -11.58
CA TRP A 143 -9.17 32.58 -12.06
C TRP A 143 -10.30 33.41 -12.68
N PRO A 144 -10.26 34.75 -12.58
CA PRO A 144 -11.23 35.59 -13.28
C PRO A 144 -11.13 35.38 -14.80
N ALA A 145 -12.27 35.10 -15.42
CA ALA A 145 -12.38 34.83 -16.85
C ALA A 145 -13.27 35.85 -17.59
N GLU A 146 -14.18 36.53 -16.88
CA GLU A 146 -15.17 37.46 -17.46
C GLU A 146 -15.90 36.81 -18.65
N GLY A 147 -16.46 35.61 -18.46
CA GLY A 147 -16.94 34.72 -19.52
C GLY A 147 -18.04 35.32 -20.40
N LEU A 148 -18.81 36.29 -19.88
CA LEU A 148 -19.81 37.05 -20.65
C LEU A 148 -19.22 38.27 -21.37
N THR A 149 -18.11 38.83 -20.87
CA THR A 149 -17.46 40.02 -21.42
C THR A 149 -15.93 39.84 -21.52
N PRO A 150 -15.46 38.85 -22.30
CA PRO A 150 -14.03 38.51 -22.38
C PRO A 150 -13.19 39.69 -22.89
N GLN A 151 -13.78 40.65 -23.61
CA GLN A 151 -13.10 41.86 -24.08
C GLN A 151 -12.46 42.68 -22.95
N LYS A 152 -13.04 42.65 -21.74
CA LYS A 152 -12.45 43.33 -20.57
C LYS A 152 -11.09 42.77 -20.20
N VAL A 153 -10.85 41.48 -20.43
CA VAL A 153 -9.54 40.84 -20.18
C VAL A 153 -8.50 41.37 -21.17
N PHE A 154 -8.87 41.52 -22.44
CA PHE A 154 -8.00 42.12 -23.46
C PHE A 154 -7.70 43.59 -23.21
N GLN A 155 -8.61 44.34 -22.58
CA GLN A 155 -8.35 45.73 -22.16
C GLN A 155 -7.39 45.83 -20.98
N LYS A 156 -7.37 44.82 -20.10
CA LYS A 156 -6.51 44.77 -18.91
C LYS A 156 -5.09 44.27 -19.23
N GLY A 157 -4.94 43.41 -20.24
CA GLY A 157 -3.68 42.77 -20.61
C GLY A 157 -3.09 43.26 -21.93
N GLY A 158 -1.80 43.01 -22.14
CA GLY A 158 -1.18 43.19 -23.45
C GLY A 158 -1.58 42.04 -24.37
N SER A 159 -2.38 42.31 -25.42
CA SER A 159 -2.71 41.32 -26.43
C SER A 159 -1.61 41.16 -27.48
N PHE A 160 -1.54 40.00 -28.10
CA PHE A 160 -0.65 39.71 -29.24
C PHE A 160 -1.37 38.84 -30.27
N LEU A 161 -0.96 38.91 -31.53
CA LEU A 161 -1.55 38.08 -32.58
C LEU A 161 -1.02 36.64 -32.47
N ALA A 162 -1.91 35.66 -32.37
CA ALA A 162 -1.54 34.25 -32.38
C ALA A 162 -0.86 33.89 -33.72
N GLY A 163 0.32 33.28 -33.64
CA GLY A 163 1.09 32.92 -34.82
C GLY A 163 0.43 31.83 -35.66
N ASN A 164 0.69 31.82 -36.97
CA ASN A 164 0.19 30.80 -37.89
C ASN A 164 1.11 29.55 -37.98
N LEU A 165 2.33 29.61 -37.44
CA LEU A 165 3.36 28.57 -37.55
C LEU A 165 3.98 28.26 -36.18
N SER A 166 4.21 26.98 -35.88
CA SER A 166 4.80 26.50 -34.63
C SER A 166 6.27 26.91 -34.42
N PHE A 167 6.98 27.32 -35.49
CA PHE A 167 8.40 27.71 -35.44
C PHE A 167 8.61 29.18 -35.04
N SER A 168 7.58 30.01 -35.09
CA SER A 168 7.62 31.39 -34.59
C SER A 168 7.41 31.38 -33.07
N ARG A 169 8.37 30.81 -32.32
CA ARG A 169 8.39 30.82 -30.84
C ARG A 169 8.53 32.23 -30.23
N ALA A 170 8.57 33.27 -31.05
CA ALA A 170 8.61 34.64 -30.58
C ALA A 170 7.22 35.00 -30.02
N ARG A 171 7.05 34.79 -28.71
CA ARG A 171 6.02 35.43 -27.88
C ARG A 171 6.29 36.92 -27.76
N ALA A 172 6.48 37.59 -28.89
CA ALA A 172 6.69 39.02 -28.92
C ALA A 172 5.31 39.67 -28.97
N SER A 173 4.98 40.43 -27.92
CA SER A 173 4.10 41.60 -28.07
C SER A 173 4.53 42.41 -29.31
N LEU A 174 3.65 43.23 -29.88
CA LEU A 174 4.03 44.20 -30.92
C LEU A 174 5.27 45.05 -30.54
N GLU A 175 5.62 45.12 -29.24
CA GLU A 175 6.77 45.82 -28.66
C GLU A 175 7.99 44.94 -28.33
N GLY A 176 7.97 43.63 -28.64
CA GLY A 176 9.13 42.74 -28.42
C GLY A 176 9.31 42.18 -27.00
N SER A 177 8.39 42.45 -26.08
CA SER A 177 8.38 41.93 -24.71
C SER A 177 7.57 40.62 -24.58
N ALA A 178 7.94 39.79 -23.60
CA ALA A 178 7.19 38.58 -23.26
C ALA A 178 5.80 38.96 -22.69
N PRO A 179 4.75 38.18 -22.98
CA PRO A 179 3.41 38.46 -22.48
C PRO A 179 3.41 38.42 -20.95
N VAL A 180 2.79 39.43 -20.33
CA VAL A 180 2.66 39.55 -18.89
C VAL A 180 1.28 39.02 -18.49
N PRO A 181 1.17 38.17 -17.44
CA PRO A 181 -0.10 37.70 -16.95
C PRO A 181 -1.03 38.84 -16.52
N VAL A 182 -2.30 38.79 -16.94
CA VAL A 182 -3.35 39.70 -16.48
C VAL A 182 -3.57 39.57 -14.97
N TYR A 183 -3.60 38.33 -14.48
CA TYR A 183 -3.80 38.02 -13.07
C TYR A 183 -2.57 37.31 -12.50
N LYS A 184 -2.14 37.75 -11.31
CA LYS A 184 -1.01 37.16 -10.58
C LYS A 184 -1.44 36.11 -9.56
N GLU A 185 -2.65 36.24 -9.03
CA GLU A 185 -3.20 35.35 -8.01
C GLU A 185 -4.61 34.90 -8.41
N PRO A 186 -5.00 33.66 -8.08
CA PRO A 186 -6.34 33.14 -8.32
C PRO A 186 -7.35 33.82 -7.37
N SER A 187 -8.60 33.94 -7.82
CA SER A 187 -9.70 34.43 -6.98
C SER A 187 -10.21 33.37 -6.00
N PHE A 188 -10.10 32.11 -6.39
CA PHE A 188 -10.53 30.98 -5.57
C PHE A 188 -9.49 29.87 -5.58
N VAL A 189 -9.35 29.19 -4.44
CA VAL A 189 -8.51 28.00 -4.31
C VAL A 189 -9.31 26.93 -3.59
N VAL A 190 -9.46 25.78 -4.24
CA VAL A 190 -9.93 24.55 -3.59
C VAL A 190 -8.69 23.79 -3.13
N PRO A 191 -8.42 23.71 -1.81
CA PRO A 191 -7.19 23.13 -1.31
C PRO A 191 -7.17 21.61 -1.55
N GLY A 192 -6.07 21.13 -2.11
CA GLY A 192 -5.79 19.71 -2.24
C GLY A 192 -5.11 19.11 -1.01
N VAL A 193 -5.07 17.78 -0.95
CA VAL A 193 -4.31 17.04 0.06
C VAL A 193 -2.92 16.71 -0.51
N PRO A 194 -1.82 16.98 0.23
CA PRO A 194 -0.48 16.59 -0.19
C PRO A 194 -0.38 15.10 -0.52
N ALA A 195 0.03 14.81 -1.76
CA ALA A 195 0.19 13.45 -2.24
C ALA A 195 1.52 12.87 -1.74
N ILE A 196 1.51 11.60 -1.33
CA ILE A 196 2.74 10.84 -1.04
C ILE A 196 3.48 10.58 -2.35
N VAL A 197 4.74 11.03 -2.43
CA VAL A 197 5.59 10.92 -3.64
C VAL A 197 6.77 9.96 -3.45
N GLN A 198 7.17 9.69 -2.22
CA GLN A 198 8.27 8.78 -1.89
C GLN A 198 7.90 7.97 -0.65
N HIS A 199 8.29 6.69 -0.64
CA HIS A 199 8.10 5.80 0.50
C HIS A 199 9.24 4.78 0.62
N GLU A 200 9.45 4.25 1.82
CA GLU A 200 10.41 3.19 2.12
C GLU A 200 9.82 2.24 3.17
N ILE A 201 9.86 0.93 2.88
CA ILE A 201 9.52 -0.10 3.87
C ILE A 201 10.72 -0.32 4.78
N MET A 202 10.55 -0.10 6.08
CA MET A 202 11.62 -0.27 7.05
C MET A 202 11.96 -1.76 7.27
N ASN A 203 13.16 -2.04 7.79
CA ASN A 203 13.69 -3.40 7.94
C ASN A 203 12.85 -4.31 8.85
N ASN A 204 12.17 -3.71 9.83
CA ASN A 204 11.24 -4.42 10.71
C ASN A 204 9.97 -4.89 9.99
N ARG A 205 9.79 -4.53 8.70
CA ARG A 205 8.63 -4.85 7.86
C ARG A 205 7.31 -4.51 8.54
N ARG A 206 7.27 -3.52 9.41
CA ARG A 206 6.05 -3.06 10.09
C ARG A 206 5.84 -1.58 9.87
N HIS A 207 6.94 -0.83 9.84
CA HIS A 207 6.94 0.60 9.65
C HIS A 207 7.24 0.99 8.20
N VAL A 208 6.64 2.09 7.77
CA VAL A 208 6.90 2.70 6.46
C VAL A 208 7.18 4.17 6.64
N LEU A 209 8.30 4.64 6.10
CA LEU A 209 8.62 6.05 6.02
C LEU A 209 8.06 6.62 4.72
N THR A 210 7.47 7.81 4.77
CA THR A 210 6.87 8.47 3.59
C THR A 210 7.30 9.91 3.49
N LYS A 211 7.29 10.47 2.29
CA LYS A 211 7.44 11.90 2.01
C LYS A 211 6.36 12.36 1.03
N ASP A 212 5.71 13.47 1.34
CA ASP A 212 4.69 14.08 0.49
C ASP A 212 5.23 15.19 -0.44
N THR A 213 4.35 15.74 -1.29
CA THR A 213 4.65 16.85 -2.22
C THR A 213 5.11 18.13 -1.52
N THR A 214 4.74 18.34 -0.26
CA THR A 214 5.19 19.50 0.54
C THR A 214 6.54 19.28 1.21
N GLY A 215 7.06 18.06 1.13
CA GLY A 215 8.30 17.61 1.75
C GLY A 215 8.14 17.11 3.18
N SER A 216 6.91 16.94 3.69
CA SER A 216 6.68 16.41 5.04
C SER A 216 6.99 14.91 5.08
N VAL A 217 7.74 14.48 6.09
CA VAL A 217 8.13 13.09 6.30
C VAL A 217 7.36 12.49 7.46
N LYS A 218 6.72 11.33 7.25
CA LYS A 218 5.92 10.65 8.28
C LYS A 218 6.26 9.18 8.39
N LEU A 219 6.23 8.64 9.60
CA LEU A 219 6.39 7.21 9.90
C LEU A 219 5.02 6.58 10.14
N TRP A 220 4.74 5.47 9.45
CA TRP A 220 3.47 4.75 9.52
C TRP A 220 3.64 3.39 10.16
N GLU A 221 2.63 2.92 10.88
CA GLU A 221 2.48 1.54 11.33
C GLU A 221 1.46 0.82 10.47
N ILE A 222 1.92 -0.11 9.64
CA ILE A 222 1.08 -0.78 8.64
C ILE A 222 0.09 -1.75 9.27
N THR A 223 0.45 -2.40 10.38
CA THR A 223 -0.40 -3.39 11.06
C THR A 223 -1.69 -2.80 11.63
N ARG A 224 -1.73 -1.48 11.88
CA ARG A 224 -2.94 -0.73 12.30
C ARG A 224 -3.37 0.39 11.34
N GLY A 225 -2.62 0.60 10.26
CA GLY A 225 -2.91 1.61 9.23
C GLY A 225 -2.88 3.05 9.73
N ALA A 226 -1.95 3.41 10.62
CA ALA A 226 -1.92 4.74 11.25
C ALA A 226 -0.52 5.39 11.22
N VAL A 227 -0.49 6.72 11.24
CA VAL A 227 0.75 7.49 11.43
C VAL A 227 1.20 7.33 12.89
N ILE A 228 2.46 6.96 13.08
CA ILE A 228 3.13 6.90 14.39
C ILE A 228 3.67 8.28 14.74
N GLU A 229 4.37 8.90 13.79
CA GLU A 229 5.08 10.15 14.00
C GLU A 229 5.11 10.98 12.72
N ASP A 230 4.96 12.29 12.87
CA ASP A 230 5.09 13.27 11.80
C ASP A 230 6.34 14.12 12.07
N PHE A 231 7.37 13.93 11.26
CA PHE A 231 8.63 14.64 11.40
C PHE A 231 8.62 16.02 10.73
N GLY A 232 7.56 16.37 10.00
CA GLY A 232 7.52 17.60 9.23
C GLY A 232 8.54 17.61 8.09
N LYS A 233 8.99 18.81 7.70
CA LYS A 233 9.91 19.01 6.56
C LYS A 233 11.36 18.68 6.93
N VAL A 234 11.71 17.40 6.86
CA VAL A 234 13.05 16.89 7.15
C VAL A 234 13.63 16.10 5.97
N SER A 235 14.93 15.81 6.01
CA SER A 235 15.61 14.98 5.03
C SER A 235 15.14 13.53 5.14
N PHE A 236 14.55 13.00 4.05
CA PHE A 236 14.04 11.63 4.00
C PHE A 236 15.15 10.59 4.18
N GLU A 237 16.30 10.79 3.53
CA GLU A 237 17.42 9.86 3.61
C GLU A 237 18.08 9.83 4.99
N ASP A 238 18.14 10.98 5.67
CA ASP A 238 18.72 11.03 7.02
C ASP A 238 17.79 10.37 8.03
N LYS A 239 16.47 10.61 7.94
CA LYS A 239 15.50 9.90 8.78
C LYS A 239 15.45 8.40 8.50
N LYS A 240 15.60 7.98 7.24
CA LYS A 240 15.73 6.57 6.90
C LYS A 240 16.93 5.92 7.59
N LYS A 241 18.08 6.60 7.65
CA LYS A 241 19.29 6.11 8.34
C LYS A 241 19.14 6.13 9.86
N GLU A 242 18.53 7.17 10.41
CA GLU A 242 18.27 7.31 11.86
C GLU A 242 17.36 6.19 12.37
N LEU A 243 16.31 5.86 11.61
CA LEU A 243 15.34 4.82 11.95
C LEU A 243 15.78 3.41 11.51
N PHE A 244 17.04 3.25 11.06
CA PHE A 244 17.53 1.95 10.64
C PHE A 244 17.64 1.00 11.84
N GLU A 245 16.98 -0.15 11.72
CA GLU A 245 17.07 -1.25 12.67
C GLU A 245 17.79 -2.43 12.03
N MET A 246 18.75 -3.02 12.73
CA MET A 246 19.49 -4.21 12.26
C MET A 246 18.67 -5.48 12.51
N VAL A 247 17.53 -5.60 11.82
CA VAL A 247 16.60 -6.74 11.91
C VAL A 247 16.26 -7.22 10.50
N SER A 248 16.11 -8.54 10.32
CA SER A 248 15.71 -9.13 9.03
C SER A 248 14.41 -9.91 9.21
N ILE A 249 13.32 -9.35 8.70
CA ILE A 249 11.99 -9.97 8.64
C ILE A 249 11.63 -10.24 7.16
N PRO A 250 11.06 -11.42 6.82
CA PRO A 250 10.58 -11.71 5.47
C PRO A 250 9.58 -10.67 4.94
N ALA A 251 9.58 -10.46 3.64
CA ALA A 251 8.60 -9.59 2.99
C ALA A 251 7.20 -10.21 3.07
N TRP A 252 6.24 -9.50 3.67
CA TRP A 252 4.85 -9.96 3.77
C TRP A 252 3.83 -9.03 3.12
N PHE A 253 4.26 -7.86 2.65
CA PHE A 253 3.44 -6.97 1.85
C PHE A 253 4.32 -6.26 0.82
N THR A 254 3.67 -5.79 -0.24
CA THR A 254 4.23 -4.77 -1.14
C THR A 254 3.38 -3.50 -1.02
N MET A 255 3.87 -2.39 -1.57
CA MET A 255 3.10 -1.15 -1.52
C MET A 255 3.36 -0.23 -2.70
N ASP A 256 2.42 0.68 -2.94
CA ASP A 256 2.59 1.79 -3.86
C ASP A 256 1.89 3.06 -3.36
N ALA A 257 2.28 4.20 -3.94
CA ALA A 257 1.72 5.51 -3.65
C ALA A 257 1.16 6.21 -4.90
N ARG A 258 0.77 5.45 -5.94
CA ARG A 258 0.38 6.01 -7.25
C ARG A 258 -0.83 6.93 -7.19
N LEU A 259 -1.71 6.71 -6.22
CA LEU A 259 -2.90 7.54 -5.99
C LEU A 259 -2.65 8.71 -5.03
N GLY A 260 -1.38 8.98 -4.67
CA GLY A 260 -1.02 9.98 -3.66
C GLY A 260 -1.28 9.53 -2.21
N CYS A 261 -1.72 8.29 -2.01
CA CYS A 261 -1.92 7.67 -0.70
C CYS A 261 -1.25 6.29 -0.65
N LEU A 262 -0.94 5.80 0.56
CA LEU A 262 -0.39 4.46 0.74
C LEU A 262 -1.42 3.39 0.37
N SER A 263 -1.05 2.52 -0.56
CA SER A 263 -1.78 1.30 -0.91
C SER A 263 -0.91 0.09 -0.54
N VAL A 264 -1.42 -0.77 0.34
CA VAL A 264 -0.71 -1.96 0.83
C VAL A 264 -1.32 -3.19 0.17
N HIS A 265 -0.49 -4.03 -0.44
CA HIS A 265 -0.91 -5.23 -1.16
C HIS A 265 -0.46 -6.48 -0.40
N LEU A 266 -1.42 -7.39 -0.18
CA LEU A 266 -1.20 -8.68 0.49
C LEU A 266 -1.50 -9.80 -0.49
N ASP A 267 -0.48 -10.58 -0.83
CA ASP A 267 -0.58 -11.69 -1.78
C ASP A 267 -0.20 -13.02 -1.11
N THR A 268 -1.04 -14.04 -1.30
CA THR A 268 -0.77 -15.38 -0.79
C THR A 268 0.09 -16.20 -1.75
N PRO A 269 0.97 -17.09 -1.23
CA PRO A 269 1.21 -17.38 0.19
C PRO A 269 2.19 -16.43 0.91
N GLN A 270 2.88 -15.54 0.19
CA GLN A 270 4.05 -14.80 0.67
C GLN A 270 3.74 -13.83 1.82
N CYS A 271 2.51 -13.31 1.89
CA CYS A 271 2.06 -12.49 3.01
C CYS A 271 2.16 -13.22 4.35
N PHE A 272 2.02 -14.54 4.39
CA PHE A 272 2.13 -15.29 5.65
C PHE A 272 3.57 -15.67 6.02
N SER A 273 4.59 -15.13 5.37
CA SER A 273 6.00 -15.49 5.62
C SER A 273 6.65 -14.81 6.83
N ALA A 274 6.06 -13.72 7.34
CA ALA A 274 6.63 -12.93 8.42
C ALA A 274 6.08 -13.31 9.80
N GLU A 275 6.97 -13.84 10.65
CA GLU A 275 6.71 -14.11 12.06
C GLU A 275 7.58 -13.20 12.94
N ILE A 276 7.01 -12.73 14.04
CA ILE A 276 7.69 -11.96 15.09
C ILE A 276 7.32 -12.52 16.47
N TYR A 277 8.17 -12.33 17.50
CA TYR A 277 7.76 -12.68 18.85
C TYR A 277 6.86 -11.60 19.44
N ALA A 278 5.88 -12.00 20.23
CA ALA A 278 4.92 -11.07 20.85
C ALA A 278 5.60 -10.01 21.73
N VAL A 279 6.74 -10.36 22.35
CA VAL A 279 7.53 -9.42 23.15
C VAL A 279 8.10 -8.26 22.32
N ASP A 280 8.40 -8.47 21.04
CA ASP A 280 8.93 -7.42 20.13
C ASP A 280 7.81 -6.50 19.59
N LEU A 281 6.56 -6.88 19.83
CA LEU A 281 5.38 -6.07 19.54
C LEU A 281 4.92 -5.24 20.76
N ASN A 282 5.70 -5.22 21.86
CA ASN A 282 5.35 -4.58 23.13
C ASN A 282 4.01 -5.09 23.71
N VAL A 283 3.66 -6.36 23.44
CA VAL A 283 2.48 -6.99 24.04
C VAL A 283 2.76 -7.28 25.52
N SER A 284 2.05 -6.58 26.41
CA SER A 284 2.25 -6.69 27.86
C SER A 284 1.87 -8.09 28.36
N GLY A 285 2.77 -8.73 29.11
CA GLY A 285 2.54 -10.04 29.72
C GLY A 285 2.57 -11.23 28.76
N ALA A 286 2.99 -11.04 27.51
CA ALA A 286 3.12 -12.13 26.55
C ALA A 286 4.23 -13.13 26.94
N GLN A 287 4.02 -14.41 26.63
CA GLN A 287 5.07 -15.41 26.76
C GLN A 287 6.21 -15.12 25.76
N GLU A 288 7.46 -15.30 26.19
CA GLU A 288 8.67 -15.05 25.37
C GLU A 288 8.68 -15.86 24.06
N ASP A 289 8.03 -17.03 24.06
CA ASP A 289 8.01 -17.96 22.93
C ASP A 289 6.81 -17.82 22.00
N LEU A 290 5.86 -16.94 22.34
CA LEU A 290 4.67 -16.71 21.53
C LEU A 290 5.05 -16.01 20.22
N LYS A 291 4.75 -16.66 19.10
CA LYS A 291 4.97 -16.13 17.75
C LYS A 291 3.67 -15.58 17.17
N ILE A 292 3.77 -14.43 16.54
CA ILE A 292 2.69 -13.73 15.86
C ILE A 292 3.03 -13.64 14.38
N ASN A 293 2.05 -13.95 13.53
CA ASN A 293 2.19 -13.81 12.08
C ASN A 293 1.61 -12.46 11.68
N LEU A 294 2.45 -11.59 11.11
CA LEU A 294 2.07 -10.18 10.88
C LEU A 294 0.88 -10.04 9.94
N ALA A 295 0.80 -10.83 8.86
CA ALA A 295 -0.32 -10.75 7.93
C ALA A 295 -1.61 -11.31 8.54
N HIS A 296 -1.54 -12.45 9.21
CA HIS A 296 -2.70 -13.05 9.88
C HIS A 296 -3.36 -12.07 10.84
N ASP A 297 -2.59 -11.51 11.79
CA ASP A 297 -3.14 -10.62 12.80
C ASP A 297 -3.60 -9.28 12.21
N THR A 298 -2.94 -8.80 11.15
CA THR A 298 -3.39 -7.62 10.40
C THR A 298 -4.73 -7.88 9.70
N LEU A 299 -4.92 -9.05 9.09
CA LEU A 299 -6.20 -9.42 8.45
C LEU A 299 -7.30 -9.59 9.48
N CYS A 300 -7.01 -10.24 10.61
CA CYS A 300 -7.93 -10.35 11.73
C CYS A 300 -8.35 -8.96 12.25
N GLY A 301 -7.40 -8.04 12.40
CA GLY A 301 -7.64 -6.64 12.75
C GLY A 301 -8.50 -5.86 11.74
N LEU A 302 -8.17 -5.97 10.45
CA LEU A 302 -8.92 -5.34 9.36
C LEU A 302 -10.38 -5.83 9.29
N LEU A 303 -10.60 -7.12 9.54
CA LEU A 303 -11.88 -7.80 9.33
C LEU A 303 -12.65 -8.09 10.63
N VAL A 304 -12.28 -7.47 11.76
CA VAL A 304 -12.97 -7.62 13.06
C VAL A 304 -14.47 -7.38 12.93
N HIS A 305 -14.87 -6.28 12.30
CA HIS A 305 -16.28 -5.89 12.20
C HIS A 305 -17.07 -6.86 11.32
N TRP A 306 -16.46 -7.30 10.22
CA TRP A 306 -17.04 -8.30 9.32
C TRP A 306 -17.23 -9.65 10.05
N SER A 307 -16.21 -10.12 10.77
CA SER A 307 -16.25 -11.39 11.53
C SER A 307 -17.32 -11.36 12.62
N LYS A 308 -17.40 -10.28 13.41
CA LYS A 308 -18.43 -10.08 14.43
C LYS A 308 -19.85 -10.07 13.87
N ARG A 309 -20.06 -9.48 12.67
CA ARG A 309 -21.37 -9.47 11.99
C ARG A 309 -21.75 -10.85 11.44
N LYS A 310 -20.79 -11.57 10.85
CA LYS A 310 -21.00 -12.94 10.35
C LYS A 310 -21.39 -13.92 11.47
N GLN A 311 -20.77 -13.80 12.64
CA GLN A 311 -21.15 -14.62 13.81
C GLN A 311 -22.56 -14.31 14.33
N LYS A 312 -23.04 -13.06 14.17
CA LYS A 312 -24.41 -12.68 14.52
C LYS A 312 -25.43 -13.17 13.49
N SER A 313 -25.09 -13.20 12.21
CA SER A 313 -26.00 -13.71 11.17
C SER A 313 -26.14 -15.24 11.23
N SER A 314 -25.07 -15.95 11.59
CA SER A 314 -25.12 -17.41 11.76
C SER A 314 -25.88 -17.85 13.02
N SER A 315 -25.93 -17.03 14.07
CA SER A 315 -26.66 -17.35 15.32
C SER A 315 -28.17 -17.08 15.24
N HIS A 316 -28.65 -16.31 14.26
CA HIS A 316 -30.08 -16.03 14.04
C HIS A 316 -30.79 -17.02 13.09
N GLY A 317 -30.15 -18.15 12.75
CA GLY A 317 -30.63 -19.12 11.74
C GLY A 317 -31.38 -20.36 12.25
N LEU A 318 -31.98 -20.36 13.45
CA LEU A 318 -32.85 -21.45 13.93
C LEU A 318 -34.21 -20.91 14.37
N PRO A 319 -35.32 -21.19 13.65
CA PRO A 319 -36.65 -20.92 14.18
C PRO A 319 -37.10 -22.10 15.06
N ASN A 320 -37.21 -21.84 16.36
CA ASN A 320 -38.03 -22.66 17.25
C ASN A 320 -39.51 -22.50 16.85
N GLY A 321 -40.15 -23.61 16.46
CA GLY A 321 -41.59 -23.73 16.32
C GLY A 321 -42.03 -25.08 16.87
N ASP A 322 -42.79 -25.05 17.95
CA ASP A 322 -43.10 -26.18 18.82
C ASP A 322 -44.41 -26.91 18.43
N SER A 323 -44.37 -28.25 18.53
CA SER A 323 -45.45 -29.24 18.76
C SER A 323 -46.76 -29.30 17.94
N SER A 324 -47.05 -30.46 17.32
CA SER A 324 -48.29 -31.24 17.57
C SER A 324 -48.28 -32.67 16.95
N ILE A 325 -48.28 -33.67 17.86
CA ILE A 325 -49.01 -34.96 17.92
C ILE A 325 -49.33 -35.73 16.62
N GLY A 326 -48.86 -36.99 16.54
CA GLY A 326 -49.65 -38.09 15.94
C GLY A 326 -48.95 -39.32 15.34
N LYS A 327 -48.82 -40.38 16.16
CA LYS A 327 -48.85 -41.83 15.86
C LYS A 327 -47.57 -42.64 15.53
N ASP A 328 -47.54 -43.77 16.24
CA ASP A 328 -46.54 -44.83 16.39
C ASP A 328 -46.34 -45.75 15.17
N VAL A 329 -45.16 -46.40 15.10
CA VAL A 329 -44.95 -47.88 15.09
C VAL A 329 -43.41 -48.17 15.07
N PRO A 330 -42.90 -49.24 15.72
CA PRO A 330 -41.48 -49.39 16.07
C PRO A 330 -40.73 -50.49 15.28
N SER A 331 -39.39 -50.39 15.16
CA SER A 331 -38.44 -51.51 15.42
C SER A 331 -36.96 -51.24 15.05
N LYS A 332 -36.09 -51.63 16.01
CA LYS A 332 -34.74 -52.26 15.91
C LYS A 332 -33.46 -51.46 15.60
N ASP A 333 -32.68 -51.29 16.68
CA ASP A 333 -31.25 -51.62 16.89
C ASP A 333 -30.22 -51.41 15.77
N SER A 334 -29.21 -50.57 16.02
CA SER A 334 -27.89 -51.06 16.49
C SER A 334 -26.82 -49.96 16.70
N HIS A 335 -26.16 -50.08 17.86
CA HIS A 335 -24.83 -49.65 18.28
C HIS A 335 -24.41 -48.16 18.35
N ARG A 336 -24.44 -47.71 19.61
CA ARG A 336 -23.60 -46.67 20.24
C ARG A 336 -22.09 -46.93 20.02
N SER A 337 -21.33 -45.84 19.85
CA SER A 337 -20.11 -45.63 20.65
C SER A 337 -20.04 -44.17 21.07
N ARG A 338 -20.09 -44.00 22.38
CA ARG A 338 -20.12 -42.77 23.16
C ARG A 338 -18.68 -42.45 23.52
N THR A 339 -18.20 -41.25 23.19
CA THR A 339 -17.00 -40.70 23.84
C THR A 339 -17.32 -39.29 24.31
N GLU A 340 -16.89 -39.02 25.53
CA GLU A 340 -17.40 -38.04 26.46
C GLU A 340 -17.10 -36.60 26.05
N VAL A 341 -18.12 -35.77 26.27
CA VAL A 341 -18.04 -34.32 26.28
C VAL A 341 -17.19 -33.92 27.49
N ASP A 342 -16.07 -33.23 27.25
CA ASP A 342 -15.47 -32.40 28.28
C ASP A 342 -15.75 -30.93 27.93
N ASP A 343 -16.38 -30.28 28.88
CA ASP A 343 -17.10 -29.03 28.79
C ASP A 343 -16.15 -27.90 29.17
N THR A 344 -15.57 -27.23 28.18
CA THR A 344 -14.87 -25.95 28.36
C THR A 344 -15.27 -25.00 27.24
N THR A 345 -16.47 -24.44 27.37
CA THR A 345 -16.89 -23.26 26.60
C THR A 345 -16.07 -22.04 27.03
N GLU A 346 -14.83 -21.92 26.55
CA GLU A 346 -14.17 -20.62 26.52
C GLU A 346 -14.74 -19.82 25.35
N ASN A 347 -15.62 -18.87 25.68
CA ASN A 347 -16.01 -17.78 24.78
C ASN A 347 -14.76 -17.01 24.34
N HIS A 348 -14.15 -17.40 23.22
CA HIS A 348 -13.12 -16.62 22.55
C HIS A 348 -13.74 -15.33 22.00
N THR A 349 -13.87 -14.31 22.85
CA THR A 349 -13.82 -12.93 22.38
C THR A 349 -12.51 -12.77 21.64
N THR A 350 -12.56 -12.58 20.32
CA THR A 350 -11.42 -12.30 19.44
C THR A 350 -10.74 -11.01 19.93
N HIS A 351 -9.83 -11.13 20.88
CA HIS A 351 -9.15 -10.00 21.49
C HIS A 351 -8.05 -9.56 20.53
N VAL A 352 -8.38 -8.62 19.63
CA VAL A 352 -7.39 -8.04 18.73
C VAL A 352 -6.36 -7.27 19.56
N LEU A 353 -5.09 -7.54 19.27
CA LEU A 353 -3.98 -6.86 19.91
C LEU A 353 -3.97 -5.37 19.49
N PRO A 354 -3.65 -4.43 20.38
CA PRO A 354 -3.63 -2.99 20.06
C PRO A 354 -2.78 -2.62 18.83
N SER A 355 -1.71 -3.39 18.57
CA SER A 355 -0.84 -3.21 17.38
C SER A 355 -1.52 -3.52 16.04
N PHE A 356 -2.73 -4.07 16.06
CA PHE A 356 -3.53 -4.48 14.90
C PHE A 356 -4.94 -3.88 14.91
N GLU A 357 -5.21 -2.91 15.78
CA GLU A 357 -6.50 -2.25 15.87
C GLU A 357 -6.60 -1.09 14.87
N PHE A 358 -7.46 -1.23 13.86
CA PHE A 358 -7.68 -0.20 12.85
C PHE A 358 -8.71 0.85 13.31
N SER A 359 -8.45 2.11 12.96
CA SER A 359 -9.37 3.22 13.25
C SER A 359 -10.74 3.00 12.63
N THR A 360 -11.80 3.19 13.41
CA THR A 360 -13.19 3.20 12.92
C THR A 360 -13.66 4.60 12.50
N VAL A 361 -12.95 5.65 12.93
CA VAL A 361 -13.23 7.06 12.57
C VAL A 361 -12.65 7.36 11.18
N SER A 362 -11.48 6.81 10.88
CA SER A 362 -10.78 6.94 9.60
C SER A 362 -10.46 5.55 9.03
N PRO A 363 -11.48 4.74 8.69
CA PRO A 363 -11.27 3.34 8.34
C PRO A 363 -10.59 3.17 6.98
N PRO A 364 -9.62 2.24 6.86
CA PRO A 364 -9.05 1.90 5.57
C PRO A 364 -10.10 1.34 4.62
N SER A 365 -9.82 1.49 3.32
CA SER A 365 -10.59 0.85 2.26
C SER A 365 -9.88 -0.44 1.81
N ILE A 366 -10.65 -1.51 1.66
CA ILE A 366 -10.20 -2.74 1.00
C ILE A 366 -10.56 -2.64 -0.47
N ILE A 367 -9.61 -3.04 -1.33
CA ILE A 367 -9.81 -3.22 -2.76
C ILE A 367 -9.48 -4.67 -3.07
N THR A 368 -10.43 -5.42 -3.62
CA THR A 368 -10.22 -6.82 -3.99
C THR A 368 -11.19 -7.23 -5.09
N GLU A 369 -10.93 -8.37 -5.72
CA GLU A 369 -11.81 -8.95 -6.72
C GLU A 369 -12.70 -10.01 -6.04
N GLY A 370 -14.00 -9.81 -6.11
CA GLY A 370 -14.98 -10.77 -5.59
C GLY A 370 -15.27 -11.88 -6.60
N SER A 371 -15.91 -12.94 -6.14
CA SER A 371 -16.26 -14.12 -6.94
C SER A 371 -17.16 -13.83 -8.15
N SER A 372 -17.83 -12.67 -8.17
CA SER A 372 -18.91 -12.32 -9.11
C SER A 372 -18.66 -11.09 -9.99
N GLY A 373 -17.44 -10.57 -10.07
CA GLY A 373 -17.07 -9.61 -11.13
C GLY A 373 -16.29 -8.40 -10.68
N GLY A 374 -15.08 -8.26 -11.23
CA GLY A 374 -14.24 -7.07 -11.20
C GLY A 374 -13.75 -6.64 -9.81
N PRO A 375 -12.83 -5.66 -9.77
CA PRO A 375 -12.37 -5.08 -8.52
C PRO A 375 -13.47 -4.20 -7.90
N TRP A 376 -13.70 -4.38 -6.61
CA TRP A 376 -14.57 -3.51 -5.82
C TRP A 376 -13.78 -2.81 -4.71
N ARG A 377 -14.32 -1.71 -4.17
CA ARG A 377 -13.76 -0.97 -3.03
C ARG A 377 -14.81 -0.74 -1.94
N LYS A 378 -14.55 -1.16 -0.70
CA LYS A 378 -15.39 -0.86 0.47
C LYS A 378 -14.52 -0.48 1.67
N ARG A 379 -15.03 0.37 2.57
CA ARG A 379 -14.39 0.61 3.87
C ARG A 379 -14.58 -0.60 4.77
N ILE A 380 -13.65 -0.86 5.68
CA ILE A 380 -13.74 -2.00 6.60
C ILE A 380 -15.03 -1.99 7.46
N THR A 381 -15.59 -0.81 7.72
CA THR A 381 -16.85 -0.59 8.46
C THR A 381 -18.10 -0.94 7.65
N ASP A 382 -17.98 -0.91 6.32
CA ASP A 382 -19.08 -1.07 5.37
C ASP A 382 -19.22 -2.55 4.94
N LEU A 383 -18.33 -3.43 5.42
CA LEU A 383 -18.41 -4.87 5.20
C LEU A 383 -19.54 -5.46 6.05
N ASP A 384 -20.52 -6.08 5.39
CA ASP A 384 -21.80 -6.50 5.98
C ASP A 384 -21.83 -7.97 6.43
N GLY A 385 -20.80 -8.76 6.11
CA GLY A 385 -20.72 -10.17 6.50
C GLY A 385 -21.15 -11.15 5.41
N THR A 386 -21.49 -10.68 4.20
CA THR A 386 -21.84 -11.56 3.08
C THR A 386 -20.59 -12.25 2.49
N GLU A 387 -20.73 -13.55 2.16
CA GLU A 387 -19.59 -14.41 1.73
C GLU A 387 -19.12 -14.18 0.28
N GLY A 388 -19.71 -13.22 -0.45
CA GLY A 388 -19.35 -12.93 -1.84
C GLY A 388 -18.28 -11.87 -2.04
N ASP A 389 -17.94 -11.11 -0.98
CA ASP A 389 -17.06 -9.95 -1.10
C ASP A 389 -15.58 -10.36 -1.10
N LEU A 390 -15.15 -11.17 -0.12
CA LEU A 390 -13.74 -11.37 0.20
C LEU A 390 -13.14 -12.64 -0.43
N PRO A 391 -11.82 -12.64 -0.76
CA PRO A 391 -11.12 -13.84 -1.18
C PRO A 391 -11.25 -14.97 -0.15
N TRP A 392 -11.40 -16.21 -0.64
CA TRP A 392 -11.60 -17.38 0.22
C TRP A 392 -10.48 -17.57 1.25
N TRP A 393 -9.23 -17.23 0.91
CA TRP A 393 -8.08 -17.34 1.80
C TRP A 393 -8.14 -16.31 2.95
N CYS A 394 -8.69 -15.12 2.72
CA CYS A 394 -8.94 -14.14 3.78
C CYS A 394 -10.01 -14.65 4.72
N VAL A 395 -11.08 -15.21 4.16
CA VAL A 395 -12.18 -15.81 4.94
C VAL A 395 -11.64 -16.95 5.81
N ASP A 396 -10.92 -17.91 5.21
CA ASP A 396 -10.38 -19.07 5.94
C ASP A 396 -9.36 -18.66 7.03
N CYS A 397 -8.54 -17.64 6.73
CA CYS A 397 -7.60 -17.05 7.69
C CYS A 397 -8.33 -16.48 8.91
N VAL A 398 -9.34 -15.64 8.70
CA VAL A 398 -10.01 -14.90 9.78
C VAL A 398 -11.04 -15.76 10.53
N THR A 399 -11.76 -16.66 9.85
CA THR A 399 -12.83 -17.45 10.49
C THR A 399 -12.35 -18.79 11.04
N HIS A 400 -11.39 -19.45 10.38
CA HIS A 400 -10.94 -20.78 10.76
C HIS A 400 -9.50 -20.80 11.29
N ASN A 401 -8.81 -19.66 11.34
CA ASN A 401 -7.39 -19.57 11.69
C ASN A 401 -6.54 -20.51 10.82
N ARG A 402 -6.90 -20.59 9.53
CA ARG A 402 -6.25 -21.45 8.53
C ARG A 402 -5.68 -20.60 7.41
N TYR A 403 -4.37 -20.69 7.23
CA TYR A 403 -3.66 -19.99 6.17
C TYR A 403 -2.41 -20.79 5.78
N PRO A 404 -1.90 -20.63 4.53
CA PRO A 404 -0.68 -21.31 4.10
C PRO A 404 0.50 -20.95 5.01
N LYS A 405 1.01 -21.91 5.78
CA LYS A 405 2.21 -21.73 6.59
C LYS A 405 3.44 -22.07 5.77
N GLU A 406 4.15 -21.05 5.31
CA GLU A 406 5.43 -21.25 4.63
C GLU A 406 6.54 -21.46 5.67
N ASN A 407 6.84 -22.72 5.97
CA ASN A 407 7.87 -23.10 6.94
C ASN A 407 9.28 -22.92 6.38
N THR A 408 9.71 -21.67 6.13
CA THR A 408 11.07 -21.40 5.68
C THR A 408 12.04 -21.52 6.85
N LYS A 409 12.63 -22.72 7.00
CA LYS A 409 13.71 -22.96 7.97
C LYS A 409 15.03 -22.40 7.46
N CYS A 410 15.89 -21.98 8.39
CA CYS A 410 17.28 -21.65 8.14
C CYS A 410 18.14 -22.87 8.48
N GLY A 411 18.94 -23.33 7.51
CA GLY A 411 19.97 -24.34 7.73
C GLY A 411 21.26 -23.70 8.24
N PHE A 412 21.89 -24.30 9.25
CA PHE A 412 23.14 -23.82 9.82
C PHE A 412 24.00 -24.95 10.41
N TYR A 413 25.31 -24.73 10.48
CA TYR A 413 26.29 -25.57 11.16
C TYR A 413 26.73 -24.91 12.47
N LEU A 414 27.10 -25.73 13.45
CA LEU A 414 27.48 -25.28 14.78
C LEU A 414 28.77 -25.98 15.23
N HIS A 415 29.87 -25.21 15.29
CA HIS A 415 31.20 -25.74 15.59
C HIS A 415 31.83 -25.06 16.82
N PRO A 416 32.72 -25.74 17.56
CA PRO A 416 33.51 -25.06 18.58
C PRO A 416 34.42 -24.02 17.93
N ALA A 417 34.60 -22.86 18.58
CA ALA A 417 35.51 -21.83 18.08
C ALA A 417 36.98 -22.31 18.14
N GLU A 418 37.80 -21.89 17.18
CA GLU A 418 39.23 -22.23 17.13
C GLU A 418 39.94 -21.84 18.44
N GLY A 419 40.61 -22.81 19.07
CA GLY A 419 41.28 -22.63 20.35
C GLY A 419 40.40 -22.76 21.60
N SER A 420 39.11 -23.07 21.46
CA SER A 420 38.22 -23.35 22.60
C SER A 420 38.38 -24.79 23.11
N PRO A 421 38.38 -25.04 24.44
CA PRO A 421 38.37 -26.39 25.01
C PRO A 421 37.01 -27.09 24.87
N ALA A 422 36.04 -26.51 24.15
CA ALA A 422 34.69 -27.06 24.03
C ALA A 422 34.66 -28.25 23.04
N PRO A 423 34.04 -29.39 23.42
CA PRO A 423 33.88 -30.52 22.51
C PRO A 423 32.92 -30.15 21.37
N ASN A 424 33.07 -30.82 20.23
CA ASN A 424 32.12 -30.69 19.12
C ASN A 424 30.83 -31.45 19.46
N ILE A 425 29.72 -30.73 19.63
CA ILE A 425 28.44 -31.29 20.09
C ILE A 425 27.48 -31.64 18.94
N THR A 426 27.82 -31.31 17.69
CA THR A 426 26.95 -31.59 16.54
C THR A 426 27.66 -32.43 15.48
N GLN A 427 26.95 -33.41 14.96
CA GLN A 427 27.45 -34.32 13.92
C GLN A 427 26.97 -33.95 12.51
N GLY A 428 26.20 -32.86 12.34
CA GLY A 428 25.64 -32.49 11.05
C GLY A 428 24.90 -31.15 11.03
N LYS A 429 24.27 -30.86 9.89
CA LYS A 429 23.51 -29.63 9.63
C LYS A 429 22.27 -29.55 10.53
N LEU A 430 22.12 -28.44 11.23
CA LEU A 430 20.91 -28.10 11.99
C LEU A 430 19.94 -27.27 11.14
N SER A 431 18.66 -27.32 11.50
CA SER A 431 17.60 -26.56 10.82
C SER A 431 16.61 -26.01 11.84
N ALA A 432 16.40 -24.70 11.82
CA ALA A 432 15.49 -24.01 12.74
C ALA A 432 14.69 -22.91 12.04
N PRO A 433 13.57 -22.42 12.62
CA PRO A 433 12.86 -21.26 12.09
C PRO A 433 13.79 -20.05 11.92
N ARG A 434 13.57 -19.26 10.87
CA ARG A 434 14.33 -18.02 10.60
C ARG A 434 14.32 -17.02 11.76
N ILE A 435 13.22 -17.00 12.52
CA ILE A 435 13.02 -16.17 13.70
C ILE A 435 13.72 -16.72 14.97
N LEU A 436 14.37 -17.90 14.94
CA LEU A 436 15.04 -18.42 16.14
C LEU A 436 16.12 -17.44 16.61
N ARG A 437 16.08 -17.04 17.89
CA ARG A 437 17.06 -16.13 18.50
C ARG A 437 18.35 -16.85 18.88
N ILE A 438 19.45 -16.12 18.88
CA ILE A 438 20.77 -16.65 19.25
C ILE A 438 20.81 -17.17 20.69
N HIS A 439 20.07 -16.56 21.63
CA HIS A 439 20.02 -17.10 23.00
C HIS A 439 19.49 -18.54 23.06
N LYS A 440 18.57 -18.93 22.17
CA LYS A 440 18.07 -20.32 22.08
C LYS A 440 19.13 -21.27 21.53
N VAL A 441 19.96 -20.79 20.60
CA VAL A 441 21.12 -21.54 20.11
C VAL A 441 22.15 -21.72 21.23
N ALA A 442 22.40 -20.67 22.02
CA ALA A 442 23.30 -20.76 23.17
C ALA A 442 22.77 -21.73 24.23
N ASN A 443 21.47 -21.69 24.56
CA ASN A 443 20.85 -22.65 25.48
C ASN A 443 20.95 -24.09 24.98
N TYR A 444 20.76 -24.33 23.68
CA TYR A 444 20.97 -25.64 23.07
C TYR A 444 22.41 -26.15 23.26
N VAL A 445 23.42 -25.29 23.10
CA VAL A 445 24.83 -25.62 23.38
C VAL A 445 25.02 -25.99 24.85
N VAL A 446 24.46 -25.19 25.78
CA VAL A 446 24.55 -25.46 27.22
C VAL A 446 23.95 -26.82 27.56
N GLU A 447 22.75 -27.12 27.08
CA GLU A 447 22.06 -28.38 27.36
C GLU A 447 22.88 -29.58 26.86
N LYS A 448 23.41 -29.51 25.64
CA LYS A 448 24.22 -30.60 25.07
C LYS A 448 25.56 -30.78 25.79
N LEU A 449 26.24 -29.69 26.16
CA LEU A 449 27.49 -29.76 26.94
C LEU A 449 27.29 -30.30 28.36
N VAL A 450 26.11 -30.11 28.96
CA VAL A 450 25.77 -30.64 30.29
C VAL A 450 25.41 -32.13 30.21
N LEU A 451 24.71 -32.54 29.15
CA LEU A 451 24.32 -33.93 28.89
C LEU A 451 25.50 -34.84 28.48
N ASP A 452 26.52 -34.31 27.79
CA ASP A 452 27.72 -35.04 27.37
C ASP A 452 28.75 -35.27 28.50
N LYS A 453 28.43 -34.96 29.76
CA LYS A 453 29.21 -35.50 30.89
C LYS A 453 28.78 -36.96 31.09
N PRO A 454 29.67 -37.95 30.93
CA PRO A 454 29.27 -39.34 31.01
C PRO A 454 28.79 -39.64 32.44
N LEU A 455 27.48 -39.88 32.57
CA LEU A 455 26.97 -40.84 33.53
C LEU A 455 27.14 -42.20 32.86
N ASP A 456 27.90 -43.08 33.51
CA ASP A 456 28.14 -44.44 33.06
C ASP A 456 26.86 -45.12 32.58
N GLY A 457 26.93 -45.72 31.40
CA GLY A 457 26.07 -46.84 31.01
C GLY A 457 24.87 -46.52 30.10
N GLY A 458 25.09 -46.66 28.79
CA GLY A 458 24.29 -47.61 28.00
C GLY A 458 23.05 -47.12 27.24
N SER A 459 23.16 -47.30 25.92
CA SER A 459 22.12 -47.58 24.91
C SER A 459 21.53 -46.43 24.09
N ASP A 460 21.65 -46.63 22.77
CA ASP A 460 21.12 -45.87 21.65
C ASP A 460 19.62 -45.59 21.76
N SER A 461 19.24 -44.35 21.42
CA SER A 461 17.93 -44.12 20.80
C SER A 461 17.91 -42.85 19.96
N THR A 462 17.54 -43.04 18.70
CA THR A 462 17.17 -42.02 17.72
C THR A 462 15.94 -41.26 18.21
N PHE A 463 16.03 -39.93 18.38
CA PHE A 463 14.88 -39.11 18.80
C PHE A 463 14.49 -38.04 17.78
N VAL A 464 13.23 -38.10 17.38
CA VAL A 464 12.47 -37.14 16.57
C VAL A 464 11.76 -36.18 17.53
N MET A 465 11.82 -34.87 17.27
CA MET A 465 11.12 -33.87 18.10
C MET A 465 9.59 -33.95 17.93
N GLY A 466 8.91 -34.42 18.97
CA GLY A 466 7.49 -34.19 19.22
C GLY A 466 7.32 -33.35 20.49
N LEU A 467 6.72 -32.17 20.37
CA LEU A 467 6.31 -31.33 21.50
C LEU A 467 4.93 -31.79 21.94
N SER A 468 4.80 -32.29 23.17
CA SER A 468 3.51 -32.38 23.85
C SER A 468 3.65 -31.84 25.27
N SER A 469 2.75 -30.91 25.58
CA SER A 469 2.55 -30.24 26.86
C SER A 469 1.75 -31.16 27.80
N ALA A 470 2.28 -31.44 29.00
CA ALA A 470 1.50 -32.04 30.07
C ALA A 470 1.58 -31.15 31.32
N GLN A 471 0.39 -30.81 31.82
CA GLN A 471 0.06 -29.97 32.95
C GLN A 471 0.60 -30.56 34.27
N SER A 472 1.07 -29.70 35.18
CA SER A 472 1.32 -30.06 36.58
C SER A 472 0.20 -29.53 37.47
N GLN A 473 -0.55 -30.45 38.08
CA GLN A 473 -1.35 -30.16 39.28
C GLN A 473 -0.45 -30.30 40.52
N LEU A 474 -0.46 -29.29 41.38
CA LEU A 474 0.16 -29.32 42.71
C LEU A 474 -0.83 -29.85 43.76
N SER A 475 -0.35 -30.72 44.65
CA SER A 475 -0.93 -30.96 45.97
C SER A 475 0.18 -30.93 47.04
N GLN A 476 -0.07 -30.18 48.11
CA GLN A 476 0.79 -29.92 49.27
C GLN A 476 0.74 -31.04 50.34
N LEU A 477 1.62 -30.88 51.36
CA LEU A 477 1.81 -31.60 52.65
C LEU A 477 2.85 -32.74 52.63
N ASP A 478 3.77 -32.92 53.58
CA ASP A 478 4.23 -32.09 54.72
C ASP A 478 5.58 -32.65 55.27
N SER A 479 6.38 -31.75 55.87
CA SER A 479 7.33 -31.90 56.99
C SER A 479 8.35 -33.09 57.15
N SER A 480 9.63 -32.69 57.24
CA SER A 480 10.62 -33.01 58.30
C SER A 480 11.60 -34.21 58.20
N SER A 481 12.86 -33.83 57.88
CA SER A 481 14.10 -34.11 58.63
C SER A 481 15.06 -35.23 58.15
N ARG A 482 16.25 -34.78 57.67
CA ARG A 482 17.60 -35.02 58.22
C ARG A 482 18.67 -35.19 57.12
N LEU A 483 19.77 -34.47 57.36
CA LEU A 483 21.15 -34.72 56.91
C LEU A 483 21.50 -34.39 55.45
N GLY A 484 21.90 -33.14 55.26
CA GLY A 484 23.16 -32.76 54.61
C GLY A 484 23.42 -33.29 53.20
N LEU A 485 23.12 -32.47 52.20
CA LEU A 485 23.91 -32.29 50.98
C LEU A 485 23.54 -30.93 50.39
N LYS A 486 24.46 -29.97 50.44
CA LYS A 486 24.31 -28.67 49.76
C LYS A 486 24.15 -28.94 48.26
N PRO A 487 23.13 -28.42 47.56
CA PRO A 487 23.11 -28.45 46.10
C PRO A 487 24.29 -27.62 45.61
N TRP A 488 25.28 -28.27 45.01
CA TRP A 488 26.33 -27.59 44.27
C TRP A 488 25.68 -26.71 43.20
N GLN A 489 25.70 -25.40 43.40
CA GLN A 489 25.52 -24.42 42.33
C GLN A 489 26.70 -24.57 41.35
N LYS A 490 26.59 -25.49 40.40
CA LYS A 490 27.39 -25.43 39.17
C LYS A 490 26.85 -24.24 38.38
N THR A 491 27.60 -23.15 38.37
CA THR A 491 27.37 -22.00 37.48
C THR A 491 27.08 -22.51 36.07
N LYS A 492 25.91 -22.18 35.51
CA LYS A 492 25.62 -22.49 34.10
C LYS A 492 26.74 -21.87 33.26
N PRO A 493 27.42 -22.64 32.40
CA PRO A 493 28.49 -22.09 31.57
C PRO A 493 27.91 -21.00 30.67
N CYS A 494 28.53 -19.82 30.66
CA CYS A 494 28.15 -18.76 29.75
C CYS A 494 28.67 -19.12 28.35
N ILE A 495 27.78 -19.20 27.37
CA ILE A 495 28.14 -19.54 25.99
C ILE A 495 28.04 -18.29 25.13
N GLU A 496 29.14 -17.95 24.47
CA GLU A 496 29.12 -16.98 23.39
C GLU A 496 28.97 -17.70 22.05
N VAL A 497 28.07 -17.19 21.21
CA VAL A 497 27.91 -17.65 19.82
C VAL A 497 28.49 -16.59 18.90
N LEU A 498 29.27 -17.02 17.91
CA LEU A 498 29.99 -16.19 16.98
C LEU A 498 29.63 -16.56 15.53
N CYS A 499 29.69 -15.59 14.63
CA CYS A 499 29.68 -15.80 13.18
C CYS A 499 30.71 -14.88 12.56
N ASN A 500 31.54 -15.38 11.63
CA ASN A 500 32.62 -14.60 11.02
C ASN A 500 33.53 -13.88 12.05
N ASN A 501 33.87 -14.58 13.15
CA ASN A 501 34.65 -14.07 14.30
C ASN A 501 34.02 -12.90 15.07
N GLN A 502 32.76 -12.55 14.82
CA GLN A 502 32.01 -11.55 15.57
C GLN A 502 31.10 -12.22 16.60
N VAL A 503 31.12 -11.73 17.85
CA VAL A 503 30.17 -12.18 18.90
C VAL A 503 28.77 -11.66 18.57
N LEU A 504 27.79 -12.56 18.59
CA LEU A 504 26.42 -12.27 18.23
C LEU A 504 25.61 -11.81 19.46
N SER A 505 24.71 -10.84 19.26
CA SER A 505 23.76 -10.47 20.31
C SER A 505 22.75 -11.60 20.55
N PRO A 506 22.39 -11.91 21.82
CA PRO A 506 21.42 -12.96 22.15
C PRO A 506 20.03 -12.77 21.52
N ASP A 507 19.65 -11.51 21.24
CA ASP A 507 18.34 -11.17 20.67
C ASP A 507 18.27 -11.25 19.15
N MET A 508 19.43 -11.33 18.46
CA MET A 508 19.44 -11.46 17.01
C MET A 508 18.78 -12.76 16.57
N SER A 509 17.98 -12.70 15.50
CA SER A 509 17.43 -13.89 14.85
C SER A 509 18.43 -14.50 13.86
N LEU A 510 18.29 -15.80 13.57
CA LEU A 510 19.08 -16.47 12.53
C LEU A 510 18.96 -15.76 11.16
N ALA A 511 17.79 -15.22 10.83
CA ALA A 511 17.61 -14.41 9.62
C ALA A 511 18.47 -13.14 9.64
N THR A 512 18.49 -12.43 10.77
CA THR A 512 19.27 -11.20 10.94
C THR A 512 20.77 -11.48 10.81
N VAL A 513 21.25 -12.54 11.47
CA VAL A 513 22.65 -12.96 11.36
C VAL A 513 23.00 -13.34 9.93
N ARG A 514 22.12 -14.09 9.24
CA ARG A 514 22.33 -14.47 7.85
C ARG A 514 22.43 -13.24 6.93
N THR A 515 21.53 -12.28 7.08
CA THR A 515 21.45 -11.08 6.23
C THR A 515 22.62 -10.12 6.47
N TYR A 516 22.97 -9.82 7.72
CA TYR A 516 23.89 -8.73 8.04
C TYR A 516 25.29 -9.15 8.46
N ILE A 517 25.50 -10.39 8.90
CA ILE A 517 26.81 -10.84 9.41
C ILE A 517 27.40 -11.91 8.49
N TRP A 518 26.62 -12.93 8.13
CA TRP A 518 27.09 -14.03 7.28
C TRP A 518 27.36 -13.57 5.84
N LYS A 519 26.38 -12.90 5.21
CA LYS A 519 26.45 -12.31 3.86
C LYS A 519 26.91 -13.27 2.74
N LYS A 520 26.81 -14.58 2.95
CA LYS A 520 27.14 -15.62 1.95
C LYS A 520 25.89 -16.42 1.55
N PRO A 521 25.84 -16.96 0.32
CA PRO A 521 24.71 -17.75 -0.16
C PRO A 521 24.62 -19.13 0.52
N GLU A 522 25.75 -19.64 1.00
CA GLU A 522 25.91 -20.91 1.70
C GLU A 522 25.12 -20.97 3.02
N ASP A 523 25.00 -22.19 3.57
CA ASP A 523 24.44 -22.38 4.90
C ASP A 523 25.24 -21.60 5.96
N LEU A 524 24.53 -21.10 6.97
CA LEU A 524 25.13 -20.29 8.03
C LEU A 524 26.11 -21.15 8.85
N ILE A 525 27.30 -20.64 9.12
CA ILE A 525 28.25 -21.29 10.04
C ILE A 525 28.34 -20.47 11.32
N LEU A 526 27.96 -21.09 12.44
CA LEU A 526 28.04 -20.53 13.78
C LEU A 526 29.14 -21.24 14.56
N HIS A 527 29.90 -20.46 15.33
CA HIS A 527 30.88 -20.98 16.27
C HIS A 527 30.43 -20.72 17.70
N TYR A 528 30.78 -21.58 18.65
CA TYR A 528 30.51 -21.36 20.07
C TYR A 528 31.77 -21.52 20.92
N ARG A 529 31.84 -20.77 22.02
CA ARG A 529 32.89 -20.93 23.04
C ARG A 529 32.33 -20.77 24.44
N VAL A 530 32.92 -21.51 25.39
CA VAL A 530 32.61 -21.38 26.81
C VAL A 530 33.40 -20.21 27.39
N VAL A 531 32.69 -19.27 28.01
CA VAL A 531 33.29 -18.15 28.75
C VAL A 531 33.15 -18.44 30.24
N GLN A 532 34.26 -18.38 30.98
CA GLN A 532 34.22 -18.44 32.43
C GLN A 532 33.58 -17.14 32.94
N SER A 533 32.47 -17.27 33.68
CA SER A 533 31.92 -16.15 34.45
C SER A 533 33.02 -15.63 35.36
N ARG A 534 33.40 -14.36 35.21
CA ARG A 534 34.18 -13.65 36.23
C ARG A 534 33.33 -13.41 37.46
#